data_AF-A0A643C501-F1
#
_entry.id   AF-A0A643C501-F1
#
_cell.length_a   1.000
_cell.length_b   1.000
_cell.length_c   1.000
_cell.angle_alpha   90.00
_cell.angle_beta   90.00
_cell.angle_gamma   90.00
#
_symmetry.space_group_name_H-M   'P 1'
#
loop_
_entity.id
_entity.type
_entity.pdbx_description
1 polymer ?
#
loop_
_entity_poly.entity_id
_entity_poly.type
_entity_poly.pdbx_seq_one_letter_code
_entity_poly.pdbx_strand_id
1 'polypeptide(L)'
;DLLSAVEAKEALEREVKILQERLLAGQRVWDISEQELSLLKRRSLELEKSLKASVDAAAAPQSEYFSFREKIAALLRSSSGTLRPTEDAILERIREMGGWEESGKRMVSQLEAQISELVEQLGNESGFHQRALQRAQKAENKLETLQGQLTHLEGELVSGDVLRDNLNFEKQKYLKFLDQLSEKMKLDQMAAELGFDMRLDVVLARTGQLVRLESSAVIENKTIAYSLQRKLKTQKERLESKELHMNRLRQKIAQLEEEKQVHSASAAERDEAKATIRKLQKKVERLQKELSVCRELNTELKAKLADTSELKASAQLHFLVTVCVYAKA
;
A
#
# COMPACT_ATOMS: atom_id res chain seq x y z
N ASP A 1 -98.95 -130.67 -122.28
CA ASP A 1 -98.52 -129.33 -121.83
C ASP A 1 -99.68 -128.37 -121.62
N LEU A 2 -100.29 -128.41 -120.43
CA LEU A 2 -101.31 -127.45 -119.98
C LEU A 2 -101.29 -127.35 -118.44
N LEU A 3 -100.98 -128.45 -117.74
CA LEU A 3 -100.79 -128.47 -116.28
C LEU A 3 -99.61 -127.60 -115.80
N SER A 4 -98.45 -127.68 -116.47
CA SER A 4 -97.26 -126.88 -116.12
C SER A 4 -97.46 -125.36 -116.30
N ALA A 5 -98.31 -124.95 -117.24
CA ALA A 5 -98.62 -123.54 -117.46
C ALA A 5 -99.56 -122.96 -116.39
N VAL A 6 -100.48 -123.78 -115.86
CA VAL A 6 -101.39 -123.37 -114.76
C VAL A 6 -100.63 -123.24 -113.44
N GLU A 7 -99.73 -124.19 -113.13
CA GLU A 7 -98.88 -124.11 -111.94
C GLU A 7 -97.91 -122.90 -112.00
N ALA A 8 -97.36 -122.59 -113.18
CA ALA A 8 -96.53 -121.40 -113.39
C ALA A 8 -97.34 -120.09 -113.27
N LYS A 9 -98.59 -120.08 -113.74
CA LYS A 9 -99.49 -118.92 -113.60
C LYS A 9 -99.87 -118.67 -112.14
N GLU A 10 -100.23 -119.71 -111.39
CA GLU A 10 -100.52 -119.57 -109.96
C GLU A 10 -99.27 -119.20 -109.15
N ALA A 11 -98.09 -119.68 -109.54
CA ALA A 11 -96.82 -119.25 -108.95
C ALA A 11 -96.56 -117.75 -109.19
N LEU A 12 -96.78 -117.27 -110.43
CA LEU A 12 -96.68 -115.85 -110.77
C LEU A 12 -97.74 -115.00 -110.05
N GLU A 13 -98.98 -115.45 -109.91
CA GLU A 13 -100.02 -114.73 -109.16
C GLU A 13 -99.67 -114.65 -107.66
N ARG A 14 -99.12 -115.72 -107.08
CA ARG A 14 -98.58 -115.70 -105.71
C ARG A 14 -97.39 -114.74 -105.59
N GLU A 15 -96.47 -114.74 -106.55
CA GLU A 15 -95.35 -113.78 -106.59
C GLU A 15 -95.82 -112.34 -106.73
N VAL A 16 -96.78 -112.05 -107.62
CA VAL A 16 -97.35 -110.71 -107.78
C VAL A 16 -98.01 -110.23 -106.49
N LYS A 17 -98.73 -111.11 -105.80
CA LYS A 17 -99.34 -110.79 -104.51
C LYS A 17 -98.29 -110.52 -103.43
N ILE A 18 -97.23 -111.34 -103.35
CA ILE A 18 -96.09 -111.11 -102.46
C ILE A 18 -95.38 -109.79 -102.80
N LEU A 19 -95.21 -109.46 -104.08
CA LEU A 19 -94.60 -108.21 -104.51
C LEU A 19 -95.48 -107.00 -104.18
N GLN A 20 -96.81 -107.11 -104.31
CA GLN A 20 -97.74 -106.06 -103.89
C GLN A 20 -97.72 -105.87 -102.37
N GLU A 21 -97.69 -106.95 -101.59
CA GLU A 21 -97.56 -106.88 -100.13
C GLU A 21 -96.22 -106.27 -99.71
N ARG A 22 -95.10 -106.62 -100.39
CA ARG A 22 -93.79 -106.00 -100.18
C ARG A 22 -93.77 -104.53 -100.58
N LEU A 23 -94.45 -104.14 -101.65
CA LEU A 23 -94.56 -102.75 -102.08
C LEU A 23 -95.37 -101.94 -101.05
N LEU A 24 -96.50 -102.46 -100.58
CA LEU A 24 -97.31 -101.82 -99.54
C LEU A 24 -96.56 -101.73 -98.21
N ALA A 25 -95.80 -102.77 -97.84
CA ALA A 25 -94.93 -102.72 -96.66
C ALA A 25 -93.81 -101.68 -96.84
N GLY A 26 -93.19 -101.62 -98.03
CA GLY A 26 -92.18 -100.62 -98.38
C GLY A 26 -92.73 -99.19 -98.32
N GLN A 27 -93.94 -98.96 -98.84
CA GLN A 27 -94.62 -97.67 -98.78
C GLN A 27 -94.89 -97.25 -97.33
N ARG A 28 -95.39 -98.16 -96.48
CA ARG A 28 -95.60 -97.86 -95.06
C ARG A 28 -94.30 -97.52 -94.35
N VAL A 29 -93.21 -98.25 -94.61
CA VAL A 29 -91.89 -97.95 -94.05
C VAL A 29 -91.37 -96.60 -94.56
N TRP A 30 -91.60 -96.28 -95.83
CA TRP A 30 -91.25 -94.98 -96.40
C TRP A 30 -92.03 -93.84 -95.75
N ASP A 31 -93.35 -93.98 -95.60
CA ASP A 31 -94.20 -92.97 -94.96
C ASP A 31 -93.81 -92.76 -93.48
N ILE A 32 -93.45 -93.83 -92.77
CA ILE A 32 -92.90 -93.77 -91.40
C ILE A 32 -91.56 -93.02 -91.41
N SER A 33 -90.65 -93.35 -92.33
CA SER A 33 -89.35 -92.68 -92.46
C SER A 33 -89.48 -91.21 -92.82
N GLU A 34 -90.45 -90.84 -93.67
CA GLU A 34 -90.75 -89.45 -94.02
C GLU A 34 -91.29 -88.67 -92.82
N GLN A 35 -92.17 -89.29 -92.02
CA GLN A 35 -92.63 -88.71 -90.76
C GLN A 35 -91.48 -88.54 -89.76
N GLU A 36 -90.61 -89.54 -89.59
CA GLU A 36 -89.41 -89.46 -88.75
C GLU A 36 -88.46 -88.35 -89.21
N LEU A 37 -88.21 -88.22 -90.52
CA LEU A 37 -87.41 -87.14 -91.09
C LEU A 37 -88.04 -85.78 -90.79
N SER A 38 -89.35 -85.65 -90.90
CA SER A 38 -90.07 -84.40 -90.57
C SER A 38 -89.96 -84.06 -89.08
N LEU A 39 -90.03 -85.06 -88.20
CA LEU A 39 -89.85 -84.92 -86.75
C LEU A 39 -88.40 -84.53 -86.42
N LEU A 40 -87.42 -85.16 -87.06
CA LEU A 40 -86.01 -84.82 -86.90
C LEU A 40 -85.69 -83.41 -87.38
N LYS A 41 -86.24 -82.98 -88.54
CA LYS A 41 -86.12 -81.60 -89.02
C LYS A 41 -86.70 -80.60 -88.02
N ARG A 42 -87.89 -80.89 -87.48
CA ARG A 42 -88.51 -80.05 -86.44
C ARG A 42 -87.65 -79.97 -85.19
N ARG A 43 -87.13 -81.11 -84.70
CA ARG A 43 -86.22 -81.16 -83.55
C ARG A 43 -84.90 -80.41 -83.81
N SER A 44 -84.33 -80.51 -85.01
CA SER A 44 -83.13 -79.76 -85.39
C SER A 44 -83.36 -78.26 -85.34
N LEU A 45 -84.48 -77.78 -85.90
CA LEU A 45 -84.86 -76.37 -85.85
C LEU A 45 -85.12 -75.88 -84.42
N GLU A 46 -85.71 -76.73 -83.56
CA GLU A 46 -85.88 -76.43 -82.15
C GLU A 46 -84.53 -76.34 -81.40
N LEU A 47 -83.60 -77.26 -81.68
CA LEU A 47 -82.25 -77.23 -81.11
C LEU A 47 -81.45 -76.01 -81.59
N GLU A 48 -81.53 -75.63 -82.87
CA GLU A 48 -80.90 -74.42 -83.40
C GLU A 48 -81.46 -73.16 -82.74
N LYS A 49 -82.78 -73.09 -82.56
CA LYS A 49 -83.43 -71.99 -81.82
C LYS A 49 -82.98 -71.95 -80.37
N SER A 50 -82.90 -73.09 -79.70
CA SER A 50 -82.43 -73.20 -78.31
C SER A 50 -80.95 -72.82 -78.18
N LEU A 51 -80.11 -73.25 -79.12
CA LEU A 51 -78.69 -72.87 -79.17
C LEU A 51 -78.54 -71.37 -79.38
N LYS A 52 -79.27 -70.79 -80.33
CA LYS A 52 -79.26 -69.34 -80.57
C LYS A 52 -79.73 -68.56 -79.34
N ALA A 53 -80.84 -68.97 -78.72
CA ALA A 53 -81.33 -68.36 -77.49
C ALA A 53 -80.30 -68.47 -76.35
N SER A 54 -79.59 -69.60 -76.24
CA SER A 54 -78.51 -69.77 -75.26
C SER A 54 -77.30 -68.90 -75.54
N VAL A 55 -76.92 -68.70 -76.81
CA VAL A 55 -75.80 -67.83 -77.21
C VAL A 55 -76.15 -66.37 -76.95
N ASP A 56 -77.35 -65.94 -77.33
CA ASP A 56 -77.82 -64.57 -77.10
C ASP A 56 -77.98 -64.28 -75.59
N ALA A 57 -78.47 -65.25 -74.81
CA ALA A 57 -78.53 -65.16 -73.36
C ALA A 57 -77.13 -65.10 -72.70
N ALA A 58 -76.13 -65.75 -73.29
CA ALA A 58 -74.73 -65.68 -72.84
C ALA A 58 -74.02 -64.38 -73.26
N ALA A 59 -74.47 -63.70 -74.32
CA ALA A 59 -73.85 -62.47 -74.82
C ALA A 59 -73.97 -61.28 -73.85
N ALA A 60 -75.14 -61.13 -73.20
CA ALA A 60 -75.36 -60.07 -72.20
C ALA A 60 -74.38 -60.14 -71.00
N PRO A 61 -74.27 -61.25 -70.25
CA PRO A 61 -73.31 -61.34 -69.14
C PRO A 61 -71.85 -61.28 -69.60
N GLN A 62 -71.52 -61.74 -70.81
CA GLN A 62 -70.18 -61.59 -71.38
C GLN A 62 -69.84 -60.11 -71.64
N SER A 63 -70.79 -59.34 -72.17
CA SER A 63 -70.62 -57.90 -72.38
C SER A 63 -70.47 -57.15 -71.06
N GLU A 64 -71.26 -57.50 -70.05
CA GLU A 64 -71.14 -56.91 -68.71
C GLU A 64 -69.78 -57.23 -68.07
N TYR A 65 -69.34 -58.49 -68.15
CA TYR A 65 -68.02 -58.92 -67.67
C TYR A 65 -66.87 -58.18 -68.38
N PHE A 66 -66.97 -57.99 -69.69
CA PHE A 66 -66.00 -57.18 -70.45
C PHE A 66 -65.99 -55.72 -69.98
N SER A 67 -67.16 -55.10 -69.82
CA SER A 67 -67.27 -53.71 -69.34
C SER A 67 -66.73 -53.53 -67.92
N PHE A 68 -66.90 -54.54 -67.07
CA PHE A 68 -66.38 -54.56 -65.71
C PHE A 68 -64.85 -54.64 -65.70
N ARG A 69 -64.26 -55.53 -66.51
CA ARG A 69 -62.80 -55.60 -66.70
C ARG A 69 -62.23 -54.30 -67.22
N GLU A 70 -62.91 -53.64 -68.15
CA GLU A 70 -62.49 -52.35 -68.69
C GLU A 70 -62.47 -51.26 -67.61
N LYS A 71 -63.50 -51.21 -66.74
CA LYS A 71 -63.53 -50.29 -65.58
C LYS A 71 -62.36 -50.54 -64.63
N ILE A 72 -62.08 -51.81 -64.31
CA ILE A 72 -60.92 -52.16 -63.47
C ILE A 72 -59.61 -51.74 -64.14
N ALA A 73 -59.45 -52.02 -65.44
CA ALA A 73 -58.26 -51.64 -66.19
C ALA A 73 -58.07 -50.11 -66.27
N ALA A 74 -59.16 -49.33 -66.26
CA ALA A 74 -59.11 -47.88 -66.19
C ALA A 74 -58.68 -47.37 -64.79
N LEU A 75 -59.17 -47.98 -63.72
CA LEU A 75 -58.80 -47.60 -62.34
C LEU A 75 -57.35 -47.95 -61.99
N LEU A 76 -56.84 -49.08 -62.50
CA LEU A 76 -55.46 -49.54 -62.28
C LEU A 76 -54.43 -48.84 -63.19
N ARG A 77 -54.91 -47.96 -64.08
CA ARG A 77 -54.06 -47.20 -64.99
C ARG A 77 -53.30 -46.16 -64.18
N SER A 78 -51.98 -46.28 -64.15
CA SER A 78 -51.10 -45.23 -63.63
C SER A 78 -50.61 -44.34 -64.77
N SER A 79 -49.89 -43.27 -64.44
CA SER A 79 -49.35 -42.27 -65.39
C SER A 79 -48.42 -42.82 -66.48
N SER A 80 -48.03 -44.11 -66.42
CA SER A 80 -46.98 -44.69 -67.26
C SER A 80 -47.41 -45.80 -68.24
N GLY A 81 -48.70 -46.05 -68.49
CA GLY A 81 -49.05 -46.98 -69.59
C GLY A 81 -50.52 -47.35 -69.77
N THR A 82 -50.82 -47.85 -70.97
CA THR A 82 -52.12 -48.43 -71.33
C THR A 82 -52.21 -49.87 -70.84
N LEU A 83 -53.11 -50.15 -69.89
CA LEU A 83 -53.39 -51.51 -69.42
C LEU A 83 -54.39 -52.20 -70.36
N ARG A 84 -54.07 -53.42 -70.83
CA ARG A 84 -55.02 -54.25 -71.57
C ARG A 84 -56.10 -54.78 -70.61
N PRO A 85 -57.41 -54.74 -70.95
CA PRO A 85 -58.49 -55.26 -70.10
C PRO A 85 -58.59 -56.80 -70.14
N THR A 86 -57.45 -57.46 -69.96
CA THR A 86 -57.31 -58.90 -69.77
C THR A 86 -57.03 -59.18 -68.30
N GLU A 87 -57.63 -60.23 -67.74
CA GLU A 87 -57.47 -60.60 -66.33
C GLU A 87 -56.02 -60.85 -65.94
N ASP A 88 -55.23 -61.50 -66.78
CA ASP A 88 -53.80 -61.70 -66.52
C ASP A 88 -53.07 -60.36 -66.36
N ALA A 89 -53.36 -59.38 -67.22
CA ALA A 89 -52.74 -58.05 -67.13
C ALA A 89 -53.21 -57.27 -65.89
N ILE A 90 -54.47 -57.41 -65.49
CA ILE A 90 -55.01 -56.83 -64.26
C ILE A 90 -54.34 -57.46 -63.02
N LEU A 91 -54.20 -58.78 -63.00
CA LEU A 91 -53.58 -59.52 -61.90
C LEU A 91 -52.08 -59.22 -61.78
N GLU A 92 -51.35 -59.18 -62.89
CA GLU A 92 -49.94 -58.77 -62.88
C GLU A 92 -49.79 -57.35 -62.37
N ARG A 93 -50.68 -56.42 -62.77
CA ARG A 93 -50.61 -55.05 -62.27
C ARG A 93 -50.84 -54.95 -60.76
N ILE A 94 -51.78 -55.71 -60.22
CA ILE A 94 -52.03 -55.77 -58.77
C ILE A 94 -50.80 -56.35 -58.06
N ARG A 95 -50.19 -57.41 -58.59
CA ARG A 95 -48.94 -57.98 -58.06
C ARG A 95 -47.80 -56.97 -58.06
N GLU A 96 -47.59 -56.27 -59.16
CA GLU A 96 -46.58 -55.21 -59.27
C GLU A 96 -46.79 -54.14 -58.21
N MET A 97 -48.00 -53.59 -58.08
CA MET A 97 -48.31 -52.58 -57.07
C MET A 97 -48.06 -53.07 -55.65
N GLY A 98 -48.39 -54.33 -55.35
CA GLY A 98 -48.06 -54.96 -54.06
C GLY A 98 -46.55 -55.01 -53.82
N GLY A 99 -45.76 -55.37 -54.84
CA GLY A 99 -44.30 -55.35 -54.77
C GLY A 99 -43.72 -53.94 -54.55
N TRP A 100 -44.28 -52.92 -55.22
CA TRP A 100 -43.92 -51.52 -54.99
C TRP A 100 -44.27 -51.05 -53.57
N GLU A 101 -45.44 -51.43 -53.05
CA GLU A 101 -45.88 -51.11 -51.69
C GLU A 101 -44.97 -51.77 -50.65
N GLU A 102 -44.65 -53.05 -50.79
CA GLU A 102 -43.73 -53.76 -49.90
C GLU A 102 -42.32 -53.19 -49.97
N SER A 103 -41.83 -52.83 -51.16
CA SER A 103 -40.55 -52.13 -51.31
C SER A 103 -40.58 -50.76 -50.63
N GLY A 104 -41.69 -50.02 -50.76
CA GLY A 104 -41.91 -48.75 -50.09
C GLY A 104 -41.90 -48.89 -48.57
N LYS A 105 -42.62 -49.87 -48.01
CA LYS A 105 -42.61 -50.20 -46.58
C LYS A 105 -41.21 -50.51 -46.07
N ARG A 106 -40.45 -51.33 -46.80
CA ARG A 106 -39.05 -51.64 -46.46
C ARG A 106 -38.18 -50.38 -46.43
N MET A 107 -38.33 -49.49 -47.41
CA MET A 107 -37.59 -48.22 -47.46
C MET A 107 -37.96 -47.32 -46.28
N VAL A 108 -39.26 -47.20 -45.95
CA VAL A 108 -39.73 -46.41 -44.80
C VAL A 108 -39.14 -46.95 -43.49
N SER A 109 -39.22 -48.26 -43.26
CA SER A 109 -38.63 -48.86 -42.05
C SER A 109 -37.11 -48.67 -41.97
N GLN A 110 -36.41 -48.69 -43.10
CA GLN A 110 -34.98 -48.38 -43.14
C GLN A 110 -34.69 -46.92 -42.77
N LEU A 111 -35.47 -45.97 -43.30
CA LEU A 111 -35.33 -44.55 -42.98
C LEU A 111 -35.69 -44.27 -41.51
N GLU A 112 -36.73 -44.91 -40.96
CA GLU A 112 -37.10 -44.79 -39.55
C GLU A 112 -36.01 -45.32 -38.61
N ALA A 113 -35.35 -46.42 -38.99
CA ALA A 113 -34.21 -46.95 -38.25
C ALA A 113 -33.01 -45.98 -38.30
N GLN A 114 -32.71 -45.42 -39.48
CA GLN A 114 -31.66 -44.40 -39.62
C GLN A 114 -31.95 -43.13 -38.82
N ILE A 115 -33.20 -42.66 -38.82
CA ILE A 115 -33.61 -41.50 -38.01
C ILE A 115 -33.42 -41.79 -36.53
N SER A 116 -33.82 -42.99 -36.08
CA SER A 116 -33.68 -43.40 -34.68
C SER A 116 -32.21 -43.46 -34.25
N GLU A 117 -31.33 -44.01 -35.10
CA GLU A 117 -29.88 -44.03 -34.88
C GLU A 117 -29.28 -42.61 -34.79
N LEU A 118 -29.64 -41.72 -35.73
CA LEU A 118 -29.17 -40.33 -35.72
C LEU A 118 -29.65 -39.55 -34.48
N VAL A 119 -30.89 -39.78 -34.04
CA VAL A 119 -31.44 -39.16 -32.83
C VAL A 119 -30.69 -39.63 -31.59
N GLU A 120 -30.37 -40.92 -31.50
CA GLU A 120 -29.58 -41.46 -30.40
C GLU A 120 -28.16 -40.87 -30.38
N GLN A 121 -27.50 -40.81 -31.54
CA GLN A 121 -26.17 -40.20 -31.68
C GLN A 121 -26.17 -38.73 -31.26
N LEU A 122 -27.16 -37.94 -31.71
CA LEU A 122 -27.29 -36.53 -31.33
C LEU A 122 -27.53 -36.36 -29.82
N GLY A 123 -28.36 -37.23 -29.22
CA GLY A 123 -28.58 -37.24 -27.78
C GLY A 123 -27.28 -37.53 -27.00
N ASN A 124 -26.50 -38.50 -27.47
CA ASN A 124 -25.21 -38.85 -26.89
C ASN A 124 -24.20 -37.69 -27.01
N GLU A 125 -24.07 -37.09 -28.19
CA GLU A 125 -23.19 -35.93 -28.44
C GLU A 125 -23.57 -34.74 -27.56
N SER A 126 -24.85 -34.40 -27.47
CA SER A 126 -25.36 -33.34 -26.59
C SER A 126 -25.00 -33.61 -25.13
N GLY A 127 -25.14 -34.86 -24.66
CA GLY A 127 -24.73 -35.27 -23.33
C GLY A 127 -23.22 -35.18 -23.09
N PHE A 128 -22.39 -35.49 -24.10
CA PHE A 128 -20.94 -35.26 -24.01
C PHE A 128 -20.62 -33.76 -23.96
N HIS A 129 -21.27 -32.94 -24.78
CA HIS A 129 -21.05 -31.50 -24.84
C HIS A 129 -21.39 -30.83 -23.50
N GLN A 130 -22.53 -31.19 -22.90
CA GLN A 130 -22.92 -30.68 -21.58
C GLN A 130 -21.91 -31.06 -20.48
N ARG A 131 -21.40 -32.30 -20.51
CA ARG A 131 -20.37 -32.75 -19.56
C ARG A 131 -19.04 -32.02 -19.76
N ALA A 132 -18.64 -31.78 -21.01
CA ALA A 132 -17.45 -31.01 -21.34
C ALA A 132 -17.58 -29.56 -20.86
N LEU A 133 -18.74 -28.92 -21.09
CA LEU A 133 -19.03 -27.57 -20.64
C LEU A 133 -18.98 -27.43 -19.12
N GLN A 134 -19.60 -28.35 -18.38
CA GLN A 134 -19.51 -28.37 -16.92
C GLN A 134 -18.08 -28.55 -16.41
N ARG A 135 -17.25 -29.31 -17.13
CA ARG A 135 -15.84 -29.51 -16.79
C ARG A 135 -15.02 -28.24 -17.04
N ALA A 136 -15.28 -27.56 -18.15
CA ALA A 136 -14.67 -26.27 -18.49
C ALA A 136 -15.01 -25.21 -17.44
N GLN A 137 -16.30 -25.03 -17.10
CA GLN A 137 -16.74 -24.10 -16.06
C GLN A 137 -16.09 -24.37 -14.70
N LYS A 138 -15.97 -25.64 -14.31
CA LYS A 138 -15.25 -26.01 -13.07
C LYS A 138 -13.76 -25.67 -13.13
N ALA A 139 -13.13 -25.75 -14.29
CA ALA A 139 -11.74 -25.35 -14.48
C ALA A 139 -11.58 -23.82 -14.45
N GLU A 140 -12.49 -23.09 -15.08
CA GLU A 140 -12.55 -21.62 -15.06
C GLU A 140 -12.71 -21.07 -13.63
N ASN A 141 -13.65 -21.60 -12.84
CA ASN A 141 -13.84 -21.18 -11.45
C ASN A 141 -12.58 -21.42 -10.58
N LYS A 142 -11.87 -22.53 -10.82
CA LYS A 142 -10.60 -22.82 -10.14
C LYS A 142 -9.52 -21.83 -10.54
N LEU A 143 -9.43 -21.51 -11.84
CA LEU A 143 -8.48 -20.56 -12.37
C LEU A 143 -8.75 -19.16 -11.79
N GLU A 144 -10.00 -18.72 -11.72
CA GLU A 144 -10.38 -17.44 -11.10
C GLU A 144 -9.99 -17.40 -9.61
N THR A 145 -10.24 -18.49 -8.87
CA THR A 145 -9.83 -18.59 -7.46
C THR A 145 -8.31 -18.49 -7.30
N LEU A 146 -7.55 -19.21 -8.13
CA LEU A 146 -6.08 -19.18 -8.11
C LEU A 146 -5.53 -17.80 -8.51
N GLN A 147 -6.15 -17.12 -9.48
CA GLN A 147 -5.79 -15.75 -9.85
C GLN A 147 -6.06 -14.77 -8.70
N GLY A 148 -7.18 -14.90 -7.99
CA GLY A 148 -7.46 -14.13 -6.78
C GLY A 148 -6.40 -14.32 -5.69
N GLN A 149 -5.96 -15.57 -5.47
CA GLN A 149 -4.88 -15.86 -4.52
C GLN A 149 -3.53 -15.30 -4.97
N LEU A 150 -3.20 -15.40 -6.27
CA LEU A 150 -1.96 -14.87 -6.82
C LEU A 150 -1.89 -13.36 -6.65
N THR A 151 -2.94 -12.64 -7.06
CA THR A 151 -3.01 -11.18 -6.93
C THR A 151 -2.92 -10.71 -5.48
N HIS A 152 -3.50 -11.46 -4.54
CA HIS A 152 -3.35 -11.18 -3.10
C HIS A 152 -1.89 -11.34 -2.64
N LEU A 153 -1.24 -12.46 -2.99
CA LEU A 153 0.16 -12.72 -2.62
C LEU A 153 1.13 -11.73 -3.27
N GLU A 154 0.87 -11.33 -4.52
CA GLU A 154 1.62 -10.26 -5.20
C GLU A 154 1.48 -8.93 -4.44
N GLY A 155 0.27 -8.60 -3.97
CA GLY A 155 0.03 -7.44 -3.12
C GLY A 155 0.79 -7.49 -1.79
N GLU A 156 0.78 -8.63 -1.10
CA GLU A 156 1.56 -8.83 0.13
C GLU A 156 3.07 -8.68 -0.12
N LEU A 157 3.57 -9.26 -1.21
CA LEU A 157 4.98 -9.17 -1.58
C LEU A 157 5.41 -7.72 -1.81
N VAL A 158 4.64 -6.96 -2.59
CA VAL A 158 4.88 -5.54 -2.85
C VAL A 158 4.84 -4.73 -1.55
N SER A 159 3.86 -5.00 -0.67
CA SER A 159 3.79 -4.33 0.64
C SER A 159 5.02 -4.63 1.52
N GLY A 160 5.53 -5.87 1.44
CA GLY A 160 6.74 -6.30 2.12
C GLY A 160 8.00 -5.65 1.56
N ASP A 161 8.09 -5.46 0.24
CA ASP A 161 9.18 -4.73 -0.41
C ASP A 161 9.25 -3.28 0.07
N VAL A 162 8.11 -2.58 0.06
CA VAL A 162 8.01 -1.20 0.56
C VAL A 162 8.43 -1.12 2.03
N LEU A 163 8.02 -2.07 2.87
CA LEU A 163 8.43 -2.11 4.28
C LEU A 163 9.95 -2.34 4.43
N ARG A 164 10.53 -3.24 3.65
CA ARG A 164 11.99 -3.48 3.63
C ARG A 164 12.76 -2.23 3.22
N ASP A 165 12.30 -1.53 2.18
CA ASP A 165 12.94 -0.30 1.71
C ASP A 165 12.89 0.81 2.77
N ASN A 166 11.75 0.96 3.45
CA ASN A 166 11.63 1.88 4.58
C ASN A 166 12.58 1.53 5.73
N LEU A 167 12.67 0.25 6.10
CA LEU A 167 13.61 -0.20 7.15
C LEU A 167 15.07 0.01 6.74
N ASN A 168 15.40 -0.24 5.47
CA ASN A 168 16.73 0.02 4.93
C ASN A 168 17.07 1.52 4.94
N PHE A 169 16.10 2.38 4.60
CA PHE A 169 16.26 3.83 4.67
C PHE A 169 16.54 4.31 6.11
N GLU A 170 15.75 3.86 7.09
CA GLU A 170 16.01 4.18 8.49
C GLU A 170 17.36 3.63 8.97
N LYS A 171 17.72 2.38 8.60
CA LYS A 171 19.04 1.81 8.89
C LYS A 171 20.19 2.68 8.35
N GLN A 172 20.08 3.19 7.12
CA GLN A 172 21.07 4.10 6.55
C GLN A 172 21.16 5.42 7.33
N LYS A 173 20.03 5.97 7.77
CA LYS A 173 19.99 7.19 8.60
C LYS A 173 20.66 6.96 9.96
N TYR A 174 20.40 5.83 10.62
CA TYR A 174 21.07 5.46 11.87
C TYR A 174 22.57 5.23 11.69
N LEU A 175 22.99 4.59 10.59
CA LEU A 175 24.40 4.42 10.27
C LEU A 175 25.11 5.77 10.10
N LYS A 176 24.52 6.70 9.34
CA LYS A 176 25.06 8.06 9.20
C LYS A 176 25.18 8.79 10.54
N PHE A 177 24.19 8.62 11.42
CA PHE A 177 24.25 9.19 12.77
C PHE A 177 25.38 8.57 13.61
N LEU A 178 25.54 7.26 13.57
CA LEU A 178 26.64 6.58 14.26
C LEU A 178 28.01 6.96 13.72
N ASP A 179 28.16 7.17 12.41
CA ASP A 179 29.39 7.64 11.80
C ASP A 179 29.75 9.04 12.32
N GLN A 180 28.77 9.97 12.33
CA GLN A 180 28.96 11.32 12.89
C GLN A 180 29.33 11.28 14.38
N LEU A 181 28.70 10.39 15.16
CA LEU A 181 29.00 10.24 16.58
C LEU A 181 30.40 9.67 16.80
N SER A 182 30.80 8.70 15.98
CA SER A 182 32.13 8.10 16.01
C SER A 182 33.22 9.14 15.70
N GLU A 183 32.97 10.01 14.71
CA GLU A 183 33.87 11.13 14.38
C GLU A 183 34.03 12.10 15.55
N LYS A 184 32.92 12.53 16.16
CA LYS A 184 32.95 13.43 17.33
C LYS A 184 33.69 12.81 18.51
N MET A 185 33.63 11.49 18.67
CA MET A 185 34.32 10.77 19.74
C MET A 185 35.75 10.34 19.39
N LYS A 186 36.21 10.61 18.15
CA LYS A 186 37.51 10.20 17.59
C LYS A 186 37.69 8.68 17.58
N LEU A 187 36.65 7.96 17.17
CA LEU A 187 36.61 6.50 17.07
C LEU A 187 36.63 6.01 15.61
N ASP A 188 36.91 6.89 14.64
CA ASP A 188 36.76 6.62 13.20
C ASP A 188 37.46 5.35 12.72
N GLN A 189 38.72 5.17 13.11
CA GLN A 189 39.51 3.99 12.73
C GLN A 189 38.93 2.69 13.31
N MET A 190 38.43 2.75 14.54
CA MET A 190 37.84 1.60 15.23
C MET A 190 36.43 1.29 14.68
N ALA A 191 35.66 2.34 14.35
CA ALA A 191 34.34 2.21 13.75
C ALA A 191 34.43 1.58 12.36
N ALA A 192 35.44 1.91 11.54
CA ALA A 192 35.61 1.36 10.20
C ALA A 192 35.70 -0.17 10.16
N GLU A 193 36.27 -0.79 11.20
CA GLU A 193 36.49 -2.25 11.29
C GLU A 193 35.34 -2.99 11.99
N LEU A 194 34.46 -2.28 12.70
CA LEU A 194 33.39 -2.86 13.51
C LEU A 194 32.03 -2.85 12.79
N GLY A 195 31.28 -3.94 12.95
CA GLY A 195 29.87 -4.01 12.54
C GLY A 195 28.97 -3.08 13.37
N PHE A 196 27.75 -2.80 12.86
CA PHE A 196 26.80 -1.84 13.45
C PHE A 196 26.59 -2.02 14.97
N ASP A 197 26.31 -3.24 15.43
CA ASP A 197 26.07 -3.51 16.85
C ASP A 197 27.29 -3.19 17.72
N MET A 198 28.48 -3.57 17.28
CA MET A 198 29.72 -3.33 18.03
C MET A 198 30.10 -1.84 18.03
N ARG A 199 29.76 -1.07 16.99
CA ARG A 199 29.99 0.38 16.96
C ARG A 199 29.24 1.08 18.10
N LEU A 200 27.99 0.67 18.37
CA LEU A 200 27.21 1.23 19.46
C LEU A 200 27.86 0.95 20.83
N ASP A 201 28.31 -0.28 21.06
CA ASP A 201 28.96 -0.68 22.31
C ASP A 201 30.26 0.10 22.56
N VAL A 202 31.07 0.31 21.51
CA VAL A 202 32.32 1.08 21.62
C VAL A 202 32.04 2.56 21.91
N VAL A 203 31.05 3.16 21.26
CA VAL A 203 30.59 4.53 21.54
C VAL A 203 30.13 4.67 23.00
N LEU A 204 29.36 3.71 23.51
CA LEU A 204 28.92 3.71 24.91
C LEU A 204 30.10 3.60 25.87
N ALA A 205 31.03 2.68 25.61
CA ALA A 205 32.24 2.53 26.42
C ALA A 205 33.09 3.81 26.43
N ARG A 206 33.26 4.45 25.27
CA ARG A 206 33.98 5.72 25.13
C ARG A 206 33.31 6.86 25.88
N THR A 207 31.98 6.95 25.81
CA THR A 207 31.21 7.93 26.58
C THR A 207 31.45 7.75 28.08
N GLY A 208 31.39 6.51 28.57
CA GLY A 208 31.69 6.21 29.98
C GLY A 208 33.12 6.56 30.38
N GLN A 209 34.10 6.46 29.48
CA GLN A 209 35.47 6.92 29.72
C GLN A 209 35.56 8.45 29.82
N LEU A 210 34.96 9.19 28.88
CA LEU A 210 34.98 10.65 28.86
C LEU A 210 34.33 11.24 30.12
N VAL A 211 33.19 10.70 30.55
CA VAL A 211 32.52 11.13 31.80
C VAL A 211 33.41 10.95 33.02
N ARG A 212 34.17 9.84 33.09
CA ARG A 212 35.12 9.60 34.19
C ARG A 212 36.28 10.61 34.16
N LEU A 213 36.82 10.89 32.98
CA LEU A 213 37.89 11.88 32.81
C LEU A 213 37.42 13.28 33.21
N GLU A 214 36.25 13.71 32.74
CA GLU A 214 35.66 15.00 33.12
C GLU A 214 35.41 15.08 34.63
N SER A 215 34.87 14.02 35.24
CA SER A 215 34.65 13.96 36.69
C SER A 215 35.96 14.13 37.46
N SER A 216 37.03 13.47 37.03
CA SER A 216 38.35 13.59 37.67
C SER A 216 38.93 15.00 37.52
N ALA A 217 38.83 15.61 36.34
CA ALA A 217 39.30 16.97 36.08
C ALA A 217 38.51 18.01 36.90
N VAL A 218 37.20 17.81 37.08
CA VAL A 218 36.37 18.68 37.93
C VAL A 218 36.80 18.59 39.40
N ILE A 219 37.09 17.38 39.91
CA ILE A 219 37.59 17.19 41.28
C ILE A 219 38.94 17.88 41.47
N GLU A 220 39.86 17.73 40.51
CA GLU A 220 41.17 18.38 40.55
C GLU A 220 41.04 19.90 40.52
N ASN A 221 40.23 20.46 39.60
CA ASN A 221 39.96 21.89 39.53
C ASN A 221 39.33 22.43 40.82
N LYS A 222 38.41 21.70 41.43
CA LYS A 222 37.83 22.05 42.73
C LYS A 222 38.91 22.08 43.82
N THR A 223 39.82 21.12 43.81
CA THR A 223 40.94 21.06 44.76
C THR A 223 41.92 22.23 44.57
N ILE A 224 42.28 22.54 43.32
CA ILE A 224 43.12 23.69 42.98
C ILE A 224 42.44 24.99 43.42
N ALA A 225 41.14 25.16 43.13
CA ALA A 225 40.36 26.33 43.54
C ALA A 225 40.36 26.51 45.06
N TYR A 226 40.14 25.44 45.85
CA TYR A 226 40.24 25.51 47.31
C TYR A 226 41.65 25.89 47.78
N SER A 227 42.69 25.35 47.15
CA SER A 227 44.08 25.69 47.49
C SER A 227 44.40 27.18 47.25
N LEU A 228 43.91 27.72 46.13
CA LEU A 228 44.06 29.13 45.76
C LEU A 228 43.25 30.02 46.70
N GLN A 229 42.04 29.63 47.05
CA GLN A 229 41.21 30.35 48.03
C GLN A 229 41.90 30.44 49.39
N ARG A 230 42.54 29.36 49.85
CA ARG A 230 43.32 29.36 51.10
C ARG A 230 44.53 30.28 51.02
N LYS A 231 45.32 30.23 49.92
CA LYS A 231 46.45 31.14 49.70
C LYS A 231 46.00 32.61 49.67
N LEU A 232 44.88 32.89 49.00
CA LEU A 232 44.29 34.23 48.94
C LEU A 232 43.90 34.74 50.33
N LYS A 233 43.27 33.89 51.16
CA LYS A 233 42.93 34.23 52.55
C LYS A 233 44.19 34.59 53.35
N THR A 234 45.23 33.76 53.28
CA THR A 234 46.50 34.05 53.97
C THR A 234 47.19 35.32 53.48
N GLN A 235 47.15 35.61 52.17
CA GLN A 235 47.71 36.85 51.63
C GLN A 235 46.91 38.09 52.07
N LYS A 236 45.57 37.98 52.17
CA LYS A 236 44.73 39.05 52.74
C LYS A 236 45.07 39.33 54.20
N GLU A 237 45.14 38.31 55.05
CA GLU A 237 45.50 38.45 56.47
C GLU A 237 46.89 39.10 56.64
N ARG A 238 47.86 38.72 55.81
CA ARG A 238 49.20 39.36 55.78
C ARG A 238 49.16 40.82 55.35
N LEU A 239 48.34 41.16 54.37
CA LEU A 239 48.18 42.53 53.90
C LEU A 239 47.55 43.40 54.99
N GLU A 240 46.47 42.92 55.61
CA GLU A 240 45.79 43.59 56.73
C GLU A 240 46.76 43.83 57.91
N SER A 241 47.58 42.84 58.26
CA SER A 241 48.62 42.99 59.28
C SER A 241 49.65 44.07 58.93
N LYS A 242 50.13 44.10 57.68
CA LYS A 242 51.05 45.15 57.21
C LYS A 242 50.40 46.53 57.19
N GLU A 243 49.13 46.62 56.81
CA GLU A 243 48.38 47.87 56.81
C GLU A 243 48.23 48.44 58.23
N LEU A 244 47.96 47.58 59.23
CA LEU A 244 47.98 47.97 60.64
C LEU A 244 49.35 48.50 61.08
N HIS A 245 50.45 47.84 60.69
CA HIS A 245 51.80 48.34 60.96
C HIS A 245 52.08 49.68 60.29
N MET A 246 51.71 49.84 59.02
CA MET A 246 51.86 51.12 58.29
C MET A 246 51.06 52.24 58.96
N ASN A 247 49.85 51.96 59.43
CA ASN A 247 49.04 52.95 60.14
C ASN A 247 49.67 53.36 61.47
N ARG A 248 50.25 52.42 62.25
CA ARG A 248 51.02 52.75 63.46
C ARG A 248 52.26 53.58 63.16
N LEU A 249 52.98 53.27 62.08
CA LEU A 249 54.14 54.07 61.66
C LEU A 249 53.73 55.48 61.24
N ARG A 250 52.66 55.63 60.46
CA ARG A 250 52.09 56.94 60.11
C ARG A 250 51.71 57.74 61.36
N GLN A 251 51.06 57.11 62.34
CA GLN A 251 50.75 57.74 63.63
C GLN A 251 52.03 58.17 64.38
N LYS A 252 53.06 57.32 64.41
CA LYS A 252 54.33 57.68 65.09
C LYS A 252 55.08 58.80 64.38
N ILE A 253 55.05 58.85 63.04
CA ILE A 253 55.61 59.95 62.26
C ILE A 253 54.87 61.25 62.60
N ALA A 254 53.54 61.24 62.58
CA ALA A 254 52.75 62.42 62.95
C ALA A 254 53.06 62.90 64.38
N GLN A 255 53.22 61.98 65.35
CA GLN A 255 53.65 62.32 66.71
C GLN A 255 55.05 62.95 66.74
N LEU A 256 56.02 62.38 66.03
CA LEU A 256 57.38 62.92 65.97
C LEU A 256 57.45 64.28 65.26
N GLU A 257 56.61 64.50 64.24
CA GLU A 257 56.47 65.79 63.58
C GLU A 257 55.88 66.83 64.54
N GLU A 258 54.86 66.48 65.32
CA GLU A 258 54.29 67.33 66.37
C GLU A 258 55.31 67.64 67.47
N GLU A 259 56.02 66.63 68.00
CA GLU A 259 57.11 66.82 68.98
C GLU A 259 58.21 67.75 68.43
N LYS A 260 58.59 67.60 67.16
CA LYS A 260 59.57 68.48 66.51
C LYS A 260 59.05 69.91 66.38
N GLN A 261 57.78 70.10 66.00
CA GLN A 261 57.17 71.42 65.92
C GLN A 261 57.16 72.09 67.30
N VAL A 262 56.72 71.38 68.35
CA VAL A 262 56.75 71.86 69.74
C VAL A 262 58.16 72.20 70.19
N HIS A 263 59.16 71.35 69.92
CA HIS A 263 60.55 71.63 70.26
C HIS A 263 61.09 72.87 69.51
N SER A 264 60.75 73.01 68.23
CA SER A 264 61.16 74.17 67.42
C SER A 264 60.51 75.46 67.92
N ALA A 265 59.24 75.43 68.31
CA ALA A 265 58.54 76.54 68.94
C ALA A 265 59.18 76.91 70.28
N SER A 266 59.46 75.92 71.14
CA SER A 266 60.17 76.13 72.41
C SER A 266 61.58 76.70 72.22
N ALA A 267 62.30 76.29 71.16
CA ALA A 267 63.60 76.88 70.82
C ALA A 267 63.46 78.35 70.40
N ALA A 268 62.45 78.68 69.58
CA ALA A 268 62.16 80.06 69.20
C ALA A 268 61.78 80.94 70.41
N GLU A 269 60.93 80.45 71.32
CA GLU A 269 60.60 81.15 72.58
C GLU A 269 61.84 81.38 73.45
N ARG A 270 62.74 80.39 73.55
CA ARG A 270 64.01 80.56 74.27
C ARG A 270 64.89 81.63 73.63
N ASP A 271 64.97 81.68 72.31
CA ASP A 271 65.78 82.69 71.61
C ASP A 271 65.16 84.09 71.71
N GLU A 272 63.83 84.20 71.69
CA GLU A 272 63.12 85.45 71.98
C GLU A 272 63.36 85.91 73.43
N ALA A 273 63.27 85.00 74.41
CA ALA A 273 63.61 85.27 75.80
C ALA A 273 65.08 85.69 75.98
N LYS A 274 66.03 85.05 75.28
CA LYS A 274 67.44 85.51 75.27
C LYS A 274 67.57 86.91 74.66
N ALA A 275 66.82 87.22 73.61
CA ALA A 275 66.83 88.54 72.99
C ALA A 275 66.25 89.62 73.93
N THR A 276 65.18 89.32 74.68
CA THR A 276 64.63 90.24 75.69
C THR A 276 65.58 90.41 76.87
N ILE A 277 66.23 89.34 77.36
CA ILE A 277 67.29 89.41 78.37
C ILE A 277 68.42 90.33 77.89
N ARG A 278 68.92 90.18 76.65
CA ARG A 278 69.95 91.07 76.09
C ARG A 278 69.49 92.53 76.01
N LYS A 279 68.22 92.79 75.66
CA LYS A 279 67.65 94.16 75.66
C LYS A 279 67.57 94.73 77.08
N LEU A 280 67.16 93.94 78.05
CA LEU A 280 67.10 94.33 79.46
C LEU A 280 68.50 94.54 80.02
N GLN A 281 69.47 93.69 79.71
CA GLN A 281 70.88 93.89 80.05
C GLN A 281 71.39 95.24 79.53
N LYS A 282 71.13 95.57 78.24
CA LYS A 282 71.47 96.90 77.70
C LYS A 282 70.76 98.05 78.42
N LYS A 283 69.51 97.86 78.86
CA LYS A 283 68.80 98.86 79.69
C LYS A 283 69.43 98.99 81.07
N VAL A 284 69.80 97.87 81.71
CA VAL A 284 70.50 97.86 83.00
C VAL A 284 71.85 98.56 82.87
N GLU A 285 72.63 98.29 81.83
CA GLU A 285 73.90 98.99 81.55
C GLU A 285 73.68 100.49 81.35
N ARG A 286 72.63 100.91 80.64
CA ARG A 286 72.26 102.33 80.48
C ARG A 286 71.89 102.96 81.83
N LEU A 287 71.01 102.32 82.58
CA LEU A 287 70.61 102.78 83.92
C LEU A 287 71.80 102.80 84.89
N GLN A 288 72.73 101.85 84.79
CA GLN A 288 73.97 101.85 85.57
C GLN A 288 74.87 103.02 85.21
N LYS A 289 74.97 103.38 83.91
CA LYS A 289 75.67 104.60 83.46
C LYS A 289 74.97 105.87 83.93
N GLU A 290 73.65 105.96 83.84
CA GLU A 290 72.89 107.09 84.38
C GLU A 290 73.06 107.21 85.90
N LEU A 291 73.09 106.08 86.61
CA LEU A 291 73.35 106.02 88.05
C LEU A 291 74.79 106.43 88.38
N SER A 292 75.79 106.05 87.57
CA SER A 292 77.17 106.48 87.78
C SER A 292 77.32 107.98 87.56
N VAL A 293 76.70 108.54 86.51
CA VAL A 293 76.63 109.99 86.28
C VAL A 293 75.93 110.70 87.44
N CYS A 294 74.79 110.18 87.92
CA CYS A 294 74.12 110.73 89.10
C CYS A 294 74.97 110.63 90.36
N ARG A 295 75.75 109.55 90.53
CA ARG A 295 76.70 109.41 91.66
C ARG A 295 77.84 110.41 91.54
N GLU A 296 78.39 110.61 90.35
CA GLU A 296 79.41 111.62 90.06
C GLU A 296 78.89 113.02 90.38
N LEU A 297 77.68 113.35 89.93
CA LEU A 297 76.97 114.59 90.28
C LEU A 297 76.71 114.69 91.79
N ASN A 298 76.37 113.58 92.46
CA ASN A 298 76.15 113.57 93.91
C ASN A 298 77.48 113.76 94.68
N THR A 299 78.59 113.19 94.20
CA THR A 299 79.93 113.44 94.75
C THR A 299 80.38 114.86 94.47
N GLU A 300 80.05 115.44 93.33
CA GLU A 300 80.34 116.84 93.01
C GLU A 300 79.50 117.79 93.88
N LEU A 301 78.22 117.48 94.11
CA LEU A 301 77.38 118.21 95.05
C LEU A 301 77.86 118.06 96.50
N LYS A 302 78.35 116.88 96.90
CA LYS A 302 78.98 116.68 98.21
C LYS A 302 80.30 117.43 98.35
N ALA A 303 81.10 117.52 97.29
CA ALA A 303 82.31 118.34 97.26
C ALA A 303 81.97 119.83 97.38
N LYS A 304 80.97 120.32 96.62
CA LYS A 304 80.42 121.69 96.78
C LYS A 304 79.83 121.94 98.17
N LEU A 305 79.29 120.91 98.83
CA LEU A 305 78.82 120.98 100.21
C LEU A 305 79.96 121.04 101.23
N ALA A 306 81.07 120.34 100.95
CA ALA A 306 82.29 120.40 101.76
C ALA A 306 82.95 121.79 101.65
N ASP A 307 83.05 122.34 100.45
CA ASP A 307 83.61 123.69 100.20
C ASP A 307 82.78 124.81 100.88
N THR A 308 81.46 124.63 100.98
CA THR A 308 80.59 125.56 101.72
C THR A 308 80.63 125.38 103.23
N SER A 309 81.05 124.23 103.74
CA SER A 309 81.28 124.00 105.17
C SER A 309 82.62 124.59 105.65
N GLU A 310 83.67 124.58 104.82
CA GLU A 310 84.96 125.19 105.13
C GLU A 310 84.90 126.73 105.12
N LEU A 311 84.07 127.32 104.24
CA LEU A 311 83.81 128.77 104.24
C LEU A 311 83.06 129.25 105.50
N LYS A 312 82.21 128.42 106.11
CA LYS A 312 81.57 128.74 107.41
C LYS A 312 82.52 128.58 108.60
N ALA A 313 83.49 127.66 108.53
CA ALA A 313 84.50 127.45 109.57
C ALA A 313 85.54 128.59 109.64
N SER A 314 85.90 129.22 108.51
CA SER A 314 86.83 130.37 108.52
C SER A 314 86.17 131.69 108.97
N ALA A 315 84.85 131.86 108.78
CA ALA A 315 84.14 133.08 109.20
C ALA A 315 83.88 133.15 110.72
N GLN A 316 83.80 132.02 111.42
CA GLN A 316 83.58 132.01 112.89
C GLN A 316 84.87 132.16 113.72
N LEU A 317 86.06 131.89 113.15
CA LEU A 317 87.35 132.05 113.84
C LEU A 317 87.91 133.48 113.81
N HIS A 318 87.45 134.34 112.90
CA HIS A 318 87.88 135.76 112.84
C HIS A 318 87.13 136.67 113.85
N PHE A 319 85.95 136.28 114.34
CA PHE A 319 85.20 137.07 115.33
C PHE A 319 85.73 136.89 116.77
N LEU A 320 86.33 135.74 117.09
CA LEU A 320 86.83 135.44 118.44
C LEU A 320 88.26 135.94 118.72
N VAL A 321 89.06 136.28 117.70
CA VAL A 321 90.44 136.80 117.89
C VAL A 321 90.50 138.35 117.90
N THR A 322 89.46 139.05 117.41
CA THR A 322 89.53 140.53 117.29
C THR A 322 89.06 141.31 118.53
N VAL A 323 88.36 140.70 119.51
CA VAL A 323 87.88 141.44 120.72
C VAL A 323 88.81 141.29 121.94
N CYS A 324 89.82 140.42 121.91
CA CYS A 324 90.76 140.23 123.05
C CYS A 324 92.09 141.02 122.97
N VAL A 325 92.28 141.96 122.03
CA VAL A 325 93.55 142.73 121.92
C VAL A 325 93.44 144.24 122.21
N TYR A 326 92.26 144.81 122.52
CA TYR A 326 92.18 146.21 122.98
C TYR A 326 91.62 146.37 124.40
N ALA A 327 92.52 146.13 125.36
CA ALA A 327 92.70 147.02 126.50
C ALA A 327 94.10 147.65 126.39
N LYS A 328 94.20 148.90 125.89
CA LYS A 328 95.26 149.88 126.24
C LYS A 328 95.06 151.22 125.48
N ALA A 329 94.94 152.29 126.27
CA ALA A 329 94.69 153.71 125.98
C ALA A 329 93.22 154.10 125.76
#